data_AF-A0A2N1E5F8-F1
#
_entry.id   AF-A0A2N1E5F8-F1
#
_cell.length_a   1.000
_cell.length_b   1.000
_cell.length_c   1.000
_cell.angle_alpha   90.00
_cell.angle_beta   90.00
_cell.angle_gamma   90.00
#
_symmetry.space_group_name_H-M   'P 1'
#
loop_
_entity.id
_entity.type
_entity.pdbx_description
1 polymer ?
#
loop_
_entity_poly.entity_id
_entity_poly.type
_entity_poly.pdbx_seq_one_letter_code
_entity_poly.pdbx_strand_id
1 'polypeptide(L)'
;MSAQQLADRALLNLGRGLKESGYRFITPTPLTHERMYQRLSTPLAMNLRDVFGWSMPFDNDLLPEAFREELQQAGVIEKHDALWRSTVRWSSLGDLLFAHSPYPTVEADAVFFGPDSYRFAQVIEAYLQQRVEPLKRAVDIGCGAGVGALVVAHARHDAEVLAVDINPRALRLTAVNAELAGLTNVSVYQSDVLTSVEGEFDLIVANPPYMNDDSQRAYRHGGGALGEQLSVRIAGESLARLAVGGSLLLYTGVAMVAGGDPFLEAVKPLLASDAYGWTYRELDPDVFGEELDKPGYERVERIAVVALTVTRLR
;
A
#
# COMPACT_ATOMS: atom_id res chain seq x y z
N MET A 1 8.42 28.25 4.46
CA MET A 1 7.94 26.89 4.20
C MET A 1 6.61 26.73 4.90
N SER A 2 5.63 26.08 4.27
CA SER A 2 4.37 25.73 4.96
C SER A 2 4.63 24.69 6.06
N ALA A 3 3.71 24.56 7.03
CA ALA A 3 3.80 23.52 8.07
C ALA A 3 3.92 22.12 7.45
N GLN A 4 3.21 21.88 6.35
CA GLN A 4 3.27 20.67 5.55
C GLN A 4 4.68 20.40 4.99
N GLN A 5 5.31 21.39 4.37
CA GLN A 5 6.68 21.27 3.83
C GLN A 5 7.72 21.02 4.93
N LEU A 6 7.55 21.63 6.12
CA LEU A 6 8.42 21.36 7.26
C LEU A 6 8.27 19.91 7.73
N ALA A 7 7.03 19.42 7.80
CA ALA A 7 6.74 18.06 8.20
C ALA A 7 7.30 17.03 7.21
N ASP A 8 7.18 17.28 5.90
CA ASP A 8 7.74 16.41 4.86
C ASP A 8 9.26 16.37 4.91
N ARG A 9 9.91 17.52 5.13
CA ARG A 9 11.36 17.59 5.26
C ARG A 9 11.86 16.84 6.50
N ALA A 10 11.19 17.00 7.64
CA ALA A 10 11.55 16.28 8.85
C ALA A 10 11.36 14.76 8.69
N LEU A 11 10.28 14.34 8.03
CA LEU A 11 10.03 12.94 7.73
C LEU A 11 11.11 12.37 6.79
N LEU A 12 11.51 13.12 5.78
CA LEU A 12 12.60 12.74 4.86
C LEU A 12 13.95 12.66 5.58
N ASN A 13 14.27 13.61 6.46
CA ASN A 13 15.49 13.60 7.27
C ASN A 13 15.52 12.39 8.21
N LEU A 14 14.40 12.10 8.87
CA LEU A 14 14.24 10.89 9.69
C LEU A 14 14.48 9.63 8.84
N GLY A 15 13.85 9.53 7.67
CA GLY A 15 14.03 8.40 6.75
C GLY A 15 15.49 8.19 6.33
N ARG A 16 16.20 9.27 6.00
CA ARG A 16 17.63 9.24 5.66
C ARG A 16 18.46 8.74 6.83
N GLY A 17 18.26 9.30 8.02
CA GLY A 17 18.95 8.86 9.24
C GLY A 17 18.68 7.40 9.59
N LEU A 18 17.43 6.93 9.42
CA LEU A 18 17.08 5.53 9.59
C LEU A 18 17.87 4.64 8.60
N LYS A 19 17.88 4.98 7.30
CA LYS A 19 18.67 4.23 6.30
C LYS A 19 20.16 4.20 6.64
N GLU A 20 20.75 5.33 7.02
CA GLU A 20 22.17 5.44 7.39
C GLU A 20 22.53 4.60 8.62
N SER A 21 21.59 4.48 9.58
CA SER A 21 21.77 3.63 10.78
C SER A 21 21.64 2.13 10.51
N GLY A 22 21.33 1.72 9.26
CA GLY A 22 21.03 0.33 8.93
C GLY A 22 19.67 -0.14 9.45
N TYR A 23 18.73 0.77 9.69
CA TYR A 23 17.38 0.45 10.15
C TYR A 23 16.70 -0.55 9.21
N ARG A 24 16.16 -1.62 9.78
CA ARG A 24 15.34 -2.59 9.07
C ARG A 24 14.14 -2.99 9.91
N PHE A 25 12.96 -3.00 9.29
CA PHE A 25 11.74 -3.46 9.93
C PHE A 25 10.76 -4.05 8.92
N ILE A 26 10.19 -5.20 9.24
CA ILE A 26 9.15 -5.85 8.44
C ILE A 26 7.84 -5.70 9.20
N THR A 27 6.90 -4.93 8.65
CA THR A 27 5.56 -4.82 9.23
C THR A 27 4.79 -6.13 9.16
N PRO A 28 4.43 -6.72 10.32
CA PRO A 28 3.66 -7.96 10.37
C PRO A 28 2.15 -7.67 10.30
N THR A 29 1.32 -8.71 10.39
CA THR A 29 -0.14 -8.56 10.51
C THR A 29 -0.52 -7.82 11.80
N PRO A 30 -1.68 -7.12 11.83
CA PRO A 30 -2.22 -6.51 13.05
C PRO A 30 -2.31 -7.49 14.23
N LEU A 31 -2.75 -8.73 14.00
CA LEU A 31 -2.85 -9.77 15.02
C LEU A 31 -1.47 -10.16 15.59
N THR A 32 -0.44 -10.23 14.74
CA THR A 32 0.94 -10.50 15.21
C THR A 32 1.45 -9.34 16.07
N HIS A 33 1.15 -8.10 15.69
CA HIS A 33 1.49 -6.91 16.46
C HIS A 33 0.79 -6.92 17.83
N GLU A 34 -0.49 -7.22 17.85
CA GLU A 34 -1.28 -7.33 19.09
C GLU A 34 -0.69 -8.38 20.04
N ARG A 35 -0.41 -9.59 19.54
CA ARG A 35 0.21 -10.67 20.32
C ARG A 35 1.58 -10.29 20.84
N MET A 36 2.35 -9.50 20.09
CA MET A 36 3.64 -9.00 20.54
C MET A 36 3.47 -8.01 21.70
N TYR A 37 2.53 -7.08 21.59
CA TYR A 37 2.19 -6.14 22.67
C TYR A 37 1.69 -6.83 23.93
N GLN A 38 0.84 -7.86 23.80
CA GLN A 38 0.31 -8.62 24.93
C GLN A 38 1.39 -9.36 25.74
N ARG A 39 2.58 -9.59 25.17
CA ARG A 39 3.73 -10.17 25.89
C ARG A 39 4.43 -9.17 26.80
N LEU A 40 4.19 -7.87 26.61
CA LEU A 40 4.83 -6.80 27.35
C LEU A 40 3.91 -6.33 28.47
N SER A 41 4.41 -6.33 29.70
CA SER A 41 3.67 -5.77 30.84
C SER A 41 3.46 -4.26 30.69
N THR A 42 4.41 -3.57 30.05
CA THR A 42 4.32 -2.14 29.70
C THR A 42 5.09 -1.94 28.39
N PRO A 43 4.41 -1.76 27.24
CA PRO A 43 5.08 -1.49 25.97
C PRO A 43 5.80 -0.14 26.04
N LEU A 44 7.14 -0.17 26.04
CA LEU A 44 8.00 1.01 26.05
C LEU A 44 9.19 0.76 25.12
N ALA A 45 9.43 1.66 24.19
CA ALA A 45 10.46 1.51 23.18
C ALA A 45 11.87 1.66 23.77
N MET A 46 12.77 0.76 23.39
CA MET A 46 14.19 0.82 23.80
C MET A 46 15.13 1.26 22.68
N ASN A 47 14.63 1.33 21.44
CA ASN A 47 15.41 1.66 20.26
C ASN A 47 14.49 2.19 19.15
N LEU A 48 15.10 2.67 18.06
CA LEU A 48 14.37 3.22 16.91
C LEU A 48 13.44 2.21 16.22
N ARG A 49 13.78 0.91 16.24
CA ARG A 49 12.93 -0.17 15.69
C ARG A 49 11.65 -0.32 16.49
N ASP A 50 11.69 -0.13 17.80
CA ASP A 50 10.50 -0.18 18.64
C ASP A 50 9.60 1.04 18.42
N VAL A 51 10.20 2.24 18.32
CA VAL A 51 9.46 3.49 18.05
C VAL A 51 8.81 3.48 16.67
N PHE A 52 9.64 3.33 15.64
CA PHE A 52 9.25 3.55 14.25
C PHE A 52 8.77 2.27 13.57
N GLY A 53 9.10 1.09 14.10
CA GLY A 53 8.67 -0.19 13.55
C GLY A 53 7.49 -0.77 14.33
N TRP A 54 7.60 -0.87 15.64
CA TRP A 54 6.50 -1.39 16.48
C TRP A 54 5.49 -0.34 16.92
N SER A 55 5.66 0.95 16.58
CA SER A 55 4.77 2.02 17.05
C SER A 55 4.66 2.08 18.59
N MET A 56 5.73 1.71 19.30
CA MET A 56 5.75 1.75 20.76
C MET A 56 5.92 3.18 21.26
N PRO A 57 5.28 3.53 22.41
CA PRO A 57 5.57 4.79 23.06
C PRO A 57 6.98 4.78 23.64
N PHE A 58 7.60 5.96 23.80
CA PHE A 58 8.97 6.09 24.29
C PHE A 58 9.14 7.28 25.24
N ASP A 59 10.14 7.20 26.10
CA ASP A 59 10.50 8.26 27.04
C ASP A 59 11.31 9.39 26.39
N ASN A 60 11.43 10.52 27.09
CA ASN A 60 12.17 11.69 26.62
C ASN A 60 13.62 11.36 26.22
N ASP A 61 14.26 10.43 26.92
CA ASP A 61 15.70 10.19 26.81
C ASP A 61 16.07 9.29 25.62
N LEU A 62 15.10 8.66 24.95
CA LEU A 62 15.39 7.75 23.84
C LEU A 62 15.89 8.47 22.59
N LEU A 63 15.39 9.68 22.34
CA LEU A 63 15.80 10.53 21.22
C LEU A 63 16.52 11.78 21.72
N PRO A 64 17.61 12.22 21.07
CA PRO A 64 18.25 13.49 21.40
C PRO A 64 17.24 14.65 21.37
N GLU A 65 17.33 15.57 22.33
CA GLU A 65 16.35 16.65 22.52
C GLU A 65 16.12 17.48 21.25
N ALA A 66 17.18 17.94 20.58
CA ALA A 66 17.06 18.72 19.35
C ALA A 66 16.34 17.94 18.23
N PHE A 67 16.59 16.63 18.13
CA PHE A 67 15.92 15.79 17.13
C PHE A 67 14.44 15.56 17.50
N ARG A 68 14.15 15.35 18.78
CA ARG A 68 12.79 15.21 19.29
C ARG A 68 11.97 16.50 19.06
N GLU A 69 12.55 17.67 19.29
CA GLU A 69 11.91 18.96 19.02
C GLU A 69 11.60 19.15 17.53
N GLU A 70 12.52 18.78 16.63
CA GLU A 70 12.29 18.82 15.18
C GLU A 70 11.11 17.92 14.80
N LEU A 71 11.11 16.67 15.27
CA LEU A 71 10.03 15.72 14.98
C LEU A 71 8.68 16.15 15.56
N GLN A 72 8.67 16.77 16.74
CA GLN A 72 7.46 17.28 17.37
C GLN A 72 6.89 18.46 16.58
N GLN A 73 7.73 19.44 16.21
CA GLN A 73 7.29 20.59 15.41
C GLN A 73 6.76 20.17 14.04
N ALA A 74 7.30 19.08 13.50
CA ALA A 74 6.86 18.45 12.26
C ALA A 74 5.61 17.55 12.42
N GLY A 75 5.13 17.31 13.64
CA GLY A 75 4.02 16.39 13.91
C GLY A 75 4.33 14.92 13.59
N VAL A 76 5.62 14.55 13.49
CA VAL A 76 6.08 13.16 13.29
C VAL A 76 6.03 12.38 14.59
N ILE A 77 6.14 13.07 15.72
CA ILE A 77 5.88 12.52 17.04
C ILE A 77 4.91 13.42 17.81
N GLU A 78 4.14 12.83 18.70
CA GLU A 78 3.19 13.50 19.59
C GLU A 78 3.41 13.08 21.04
N LYS A 79 3.07 13.96 21.97
CA LYS A 79 3.20 13.69 23.40
C LYS A 79 1.89 13.18 23.97
N HIS A 80 1.90 11.96 24.50
CA HIS A 80 0.77 11.34 25.20
C HIS A 80 1.17 11.10 26.66
N ASP A 81 0.59 11.91 27.56
CA ASP A 81 0.95 11.96 28.98
C ASP A 81 2.44 12.23 29.21
N ALA A 82 3.15 11.30 29.86
CA ALA A 82 4.58 11.39 30.12
C ALA A 82 5.44 10.90 28.94
N LEU A 83 4.84 10.21 27.97
CA LEU A 83 5.52 9.51 26.89
C LEU A 83 5.31 10.20 25.54
N TRP A 84 6.12 9.81 24.57
CA TRP A 84 5.99 10.20 23.16
C TRP A 84 5.50 9.02 22.33
N ARG A 85 4.84 9.32 21.22
CA ARG A 85 4.46 8.34 20.20
C ARG A 85 4.80 8.86 18.81
N SER A 86 5.18 7.94 17.93
CA SER A 86 5.35 8.25 16.52
C SER A 86 4.01 8.25 15.80
N THR A 87 3.73 9.28 15.02
CA THR A 87 2.54 9.40 14.15
C THR A 87 2.75 8.72 12.79
N VAL A 88 3.94 8.13 12.58
CA VAL A 88 4.35 7.39 11.40
C VAL A 88 5.04 6.07 11.78
N ARG A 89 4.98 5.11 10.88
CA ARG A 89 5.71 3.84 10.95
C ARG A 89 6.58 3.70 9.70
N TRP A 90 7.72 3.01 9.85
CA TRP A 90 8.70 2.80 8.81
C TRP A 90 8.87 1.30 8.53
N SER A 91 8.79 0.92 7.26
CA SER A 91 8.95 -0.47 6.82
C SER A 91 9.95 -0.60 5.69
N SER A 92 10.75 -1.66 5.73
CA SER A 92 11.69 -2.01 4.67
C SER A 92 11.03 -2.95 3.66
N LEU A 93 11.29 -2.73 2.38
CA LEU A 93 10.96 -3.65 1.29
C LEU A 93 12.17 -3.70 0.36
N GLY A 94 12.93 -4.80 0.40
CA GLY A 94 14.26 -4.84 -0.23
C GLY A 94 15.12 -3.69 0.31
N ASP A 95 15.66 -2.86 -0.58
CA ASP A 95 16.46 -1.67 -0.23
C ASP A 95 15.66 -0.37 -0.11
N LEU A 96 14.35 -0.44 -0.35
CA LEU A 96 13.44 0.67 -0.17
C LEU A 96 12.97 0.76 1.29
N LEU A 97 12.64 1.98 1.71
CA LEU A 97 12.11 2.28 3.04
C LEU A 97 10.87 3.16 2.87
N PHE A 98 9.78 2.78 3.53
CA PHE A 98 8.47 3.40 3.37
C PHE A 98 7.96 3.95 4.70
N ALA A 99 7.62 5.23 4.73
CA ALA A 99 6.78 5.83 5.76
C ALA A 99 5.30 5.54 5.47
N HIS A 100 4.57 5.13 6.50
CA HIS A 100 3.13 4.83 6.44
C HIS A 100 2.48 5.03 7.82
N SER A 101 1.17 4.81 7.94
CA SER A 101 0.45 5.03 9.20
C SER A 101 0.88 4.03 10.30
N PRO A 102 0.86 4.46 11.58
CA PRO A 102 1.26 3.65 12.71
C PRO A 102 0.21 2.60 13.08
N TYR A 103 0.60 1.71 13.98
CA TYR A 103 -0.32 0.79 14.66
C TYR A 103 -0.81 1.40 16.00
N PRO A 104 -2.09 1.27 16.36
CA PRO A 104 -3.16 0.67 15.56
C PRO A 104 -3.62 1.62 14.46
N THR A 105 -4.03 1.04 13.33
CA THR A 105 -4.50 1.79 12.17
C THR A 105 -6.00 2.08 12.35
N VAL A 106 -6.31 3.22 12.97
CA VAL A 106 -7.68 3.61 13.34
C VAL A 106 -8.22 4.79 12.53
N GLU A 107 -7.35 5.63 11.99
CA GLU A 107 -7.72 6.83 11.24
C GLU A 107 -8.33 6.46 9.88
N ALA A 108 -9.35 7.22 9.45
CA ALA A 108 -10.07 6.94 8.19
C ALA A 108 -9.18 7.16 6.95
N ASP A 109 -8.22 8.08 7.05
CA ASP A 109 -7.24 8.41 6.00
C ASP A 109 -5.91 7.67 6.20
N ALA A 110 -5.88 6.63 7.04
CA ALA A 110 -4.64 5.91 7.31
C ALA A 110 -4.07 5.25 6.04
N VAL A 111 -2.75 5.27 5.93
CA VAL A 111 -2.01 4.69 4.80
C VAL A 111 -1.46 3.35 5.24
N PHE A 112 -2.02 2.29 4.68
CA PHE A 112 -1.67 0.92 5.03
C PHE A 112 -0.36 0.48 4.39
N PHE A 113 0.42 -0.28 5.15
CA PHE A 113 1.56 -1.06 4.66
C PHE A 113 1.69 -2.30 5.53
N GLY A 114 1.77 -3.48 4.93
CA GLY A 114 1.80 -4.74 5.64
C GLY A 114 2.10 -5.92 4.74
N PRO A 115 1.84 -7.17 5.17
CA PRO A 115 2.08 -8.39 4.39
C PRO A 115 1.60 -8.32 2.93
N ASP A 116 0.47 -7.68 2.67
CA ASP A 116 -0.08 -7.53 1.31
C ASP A 116 0.77 -6.63 0.42
N SER A 117 1.37 -5.58 0.99
CA SER A 117 2.29 -4.71 0.28
C SER A 117 3.50 -5.49 -0.24
N TYR A 118 4.03 -6.44 0.54
CA TYR A 118 5.14 -7.29 0.10
C TYR A 118 4.73 -8.24 -1.01
N ARG A 119 3.56 -8.90 -0.90
CA ARG A 119 3.05 -9.79 -1.96
C ARG A 119 2.75 -9.01 -3.24
N PHE A 120 2.17 -7.82 -3.14
CA PHE A 120 1.92 -6.93 -4.27
C PHE A 120 3.21 -6.55 -4.99
N ALA A 121 4.25 -6.15 -4.25
CA ALA A 121 5.57 -5.88 -4.80
C ALA A 121 6.13 -7.11 -5.55
N GLN A 122 6.03 -8.31 -4.97
CA GLN A 122 6.49 -9.54 -5.61
C GLN A 122 5.75 -9.86 -6.91
N VAL A 123 4.43 -9.59 -7.00
CA VAL A 123 3.66 -9.76 -8.24
C VAL A 123 4.19 -8.84 -9.34
N ILE A 124 4.46 -7.58 -9.01
CA ILE A 124 5.02 -6.59 -9.94
C ILE A 124 6.42 -6.99 -10.38
N GLU A 125 7.30 -7.34 -9.44
CA GLU A 125 8.67 -7.76 -9.72
C GLU A 125 8.70 -8.98 -10.64
N ALA A 126 7.88 -10.00 -10.35
CA ALA A 126 7.80 -11.20 -11.18
C ALA A 126 7.33 -10.89 -12.61
N TYR A 127 6.36 -9.98 -12.77
CA TYR A 127 5.93 -9.53 -14.10
C TYR A 127 7.04 -8.77 -14.83
N LEU A 128 7.69 -7.83 -14.16
CA LEU A 128 8.77 -7.02 -14.75
C LEU A 128 10.02 -7.86 -15.11
N GLN A 129 10.26 -8.97 -14.42
CA GLN A 129 11.34 -9.91 -14.79
C GLN A 129 11.05 -10.68 -16.08
N GLN A 130 9.77 -10.91 -16.40
CA GLN A 130 9.35 -11.65 -17.59
C GLN A 130 9.10 -10.75 -18.81
N ARG A 131 8.83 -9.46 -18.57
CA ARG A 131 8.57 -8.49 -19.63
C ARG A 131 9.87 -8.06 -20.32
N VAL A 132 9.94 -8.29 -21.62
CA VAL A 132 11.09 -7.92 -22.47
C VAL A 132 10.86 -6.56 -23.13
N GLU A 133 9.61 -6.23 -23.41
CA GLU A 133 9.22 -4.98 -24.07
C GLU A 133 9.50 -3.78 -23.16
N PRO A 134 10.00 -2.66 -23.72
CA PRO A 134 10.13 -1.42 -22.97
C PRO A 134 8.81 -1.02 -22.30
N LEU A 135 8.92 -0.53 -21.08
CA LEU A 135 7.84 0.07 -20.32
C LEU A 135 8.13 1.57 -20.27
N LYS A 136 7.30 2.38 -20.93
CA LYS A 136 7.46 3.84 -21.00
C LYS A 136 6.54 4.54 -20.02
N ARG A 137 5.33 4.01 -19.79
CA ARG A 137 4.33 4.67 -18.96
C ARG A 137 3.59 3.69 -18.06
N ALA A 138 3.66 3.92 -16.76
CA ALA A 138 2.98 3.12 -15.74
C ALA A 138 2.05 3.97 -14.89
N VAL A 139 1.05 3.35 -14.28
CA VAL A 139 0.24 3.96 -13.22
C VAL A 139 -0.04 2.97 -12.09
N ASP A 140 0.12 3.42 -10.85
CA ASP A 140 -0.28 2.75 -9.61
C ASP A 140 -1.57 3.37 -9.08
N ILE A 141 -2.67 2.61 -9.15
CA ILE A 141 -4.00 3.05 -8.72
C ILE A 141 -4.20 2.73 -7.24
N GLY A 142 -4.53 3.76 -6.45
CA GLY A 142 -4.64 3.63 -4.99
C GLY A 142 -3.26 3.46 -4.38
N CYS A 143 -2.31 4.31 -4.76
CA CYS A 143 -0.89 4.11 -4.50
C CYS A 143 -0.52 3.99 -3.02
N GLY A 144 -1.32 4.54 -2.09
CA GLY A 144 -1.08 4.38 -0.65
C GLY A 144 0.28 4.92 -0.21
N ALA A 145 1.17 4.04 0.26
CA ALA A 145 2.55 4.39 0.60
C ALA A 145 3.47 4.49 -0.63
N GLY A 146 2.97 4.16 -1.83
CA GLY A 146 3.68 4.21 -3.10
C GLY A 146 4.34 2.90 -3.50
N VAL A 147 3.94 1.76 -2.94
CA VAL A 147 4.63 0.47 -3.13
C VAL A 147 4.72 0.09 -4.61
N GLY A 148 3.59 0.11 -5.31
CA GLY A 148 3.55 -0.27 -6.72
C GLY A 148 4.36 0.70 -7.57
N ALA A 149 4.11 2.00 -7.40
CA ALA A 149 4.81 3.05 -8.12
C ALA A 149 6.34 2.98 -7.93
N LEU A 150 6.82 2.87 -6.69
CA LEU A 150 8.25 2.85 -6.40
C LEU A 150 8.93 1.57 -6.90
N VAL A 151 8.28 0.41 -6.80
CA VAL A 151 8.82 -0.85 -7.35
C VAL A 151 8.97 -0.76 -8.86
N VAL A 152 7.96 -0.25 -9.58
CA VAL A 152 8.04 -0.06 -11.03
C VAL A 152 9.12 0.96 -11.39
N ALA A 153 9.14 2.12 -10.73
CA ALA A 153 10.07 3.20 -11.02
C ALA A 153 11.53 2.80 -10.73
N HIS A 154 11.76 2.02 -9.67
CA HIS A 154 13.07 1.48 -9.34
C HIS A 154 13.55 0.45 -10.36
N ALA A 155 12.65 -0.40 -10.88
CA ALA A 155 12.99 -1.41 -11.88
C ALA A 155 13.08 -0.86 -13.33
N ARG A 156 12.49 0.31 -13.60
CA ARG A 156 12.40 0.95 -14.92
C ARG A 156 12.64 2.46 -14.81
N HIS A 157 13.90 2.86 -14.69
CA HIS A 157 14.28 4.27 -14.50
C HIS A 157 13.87 5.20 -15.66
N ASP A 158 13.71 4.67 -16.87
CA ASP A 158 13.29 5.44 -18.05
C ASP A 158 11.76 5.57 -18.19
N ALA A 159 10.99 4.87 -17.35
CA ALA A 159 9.53 4.91 -17.39
C ALA A 159 9.00 6.12 -16.62
N GLU A 160 8.01 6.81 -17.18
CA GLU A 160 7.12 7.69 -16.42
C GLU A 160 6.19 6.82 -15.56
N VAL A 161 6.22 7.01 -14.25
CA VAL A 161 5.33 6.30 -13.32
C VAL A 161 4.42 7.28 -12.61
N LEU A 162 3.12 7.14 -12.85
CA LEU A 162 2.10 7.91 -12.15
C LEU A 162 1.67 7.16 -10.89
N ALA A 163 1.63 7.83 -9.75
CA ALA A 163 1.06 7.30 -8.52
C ALA A 163 -0.22 8.09 -8.22
N VAL A 164 -1.36 7.41 -8.20
CA VAL A 164 -2.66 8.07 -8.06
C VAL A 164 -3.45 7.54 -6.87
N ASP A 165 -4.10 8.44 -6.15
CA ASP A 165 -4.89 8.11 -4.96
C ASP A 165 -5.95 9.19 -4.70
N ILE A 166 -7.04 8.82 -4.02
CA ILE A 166 -8.04 9.79 -3.55
C ILE A 166 -7.61 10.41 -2.21
N ASN A 167 -6.76 9.72 -1.46
CA ASN A 167 -6.32 10.12 -0.13
C ASN A 167 -5.11 11.07 -0.19
N PRO A 168 -5.25 12.36 0.17
CA PRO A 168 -4.14 13.30 0.15
C PRO A 168 -2.98 12.92 1.08
N ARG A 169 -3.21 12.16 2.16
CA ARG A 169 -2.13 11.64 3.02
C ARG A 169 -1.31 10.57 2.32
N ALA A 170 -1.95 9.70 1.53
CA ALA A 170 -1.28 8.70 0.70
C ALA A 170 -0.38 9.37 -0.35
N LEU A 171 -0.92 10.36 -1.06
CA LEU A 171 -0.16 11.15 -2.06
C LEU A 171 1.08 11.79 -1.43
N ARG A 172 0.91 12.44 -0.27
CA ARG A 172 2.01 13.04 0.49
C ARG A 172 3.09 12.01 0.85
N LEU A 173 2.70 10.89 1.45
CA LEU A 173 3.65 9.85 1.86
C LEU A 173 4.35 9.18 0.68
N THR A 174 3.63 8.97 -0.43
CA THR A 174 4.20 8.46 -1.68
C THR A 174 5.27 9.40 -2.22
N ALA A 175 5.02 10.72 -2.23
CA ALA A 175 6.01 11.70 -2.65
C ALA A 175 7.27 11.68 -1.76
N VAL A 176 7.10 11.63 -0.43
CA VAL A 176 8.24 11.55 0.51
C VAL A 176 9.01 10.24 0.32
N ASN A 177 8.32 9.11 0.13
CA ASN A 177 8.96 7.82 -0.07
C ASN A 177 9.72 7.77 -1.41
N ALA A 178 9.16 8.34 -2.48
CA ALA A 178 9.84 8.45 -3.78
C ALA A 178 11.12 9.29 -3.68
N GLU A 179 11.06 10.44 -2.99
CA GLU A 179 12.22 11.30 -2.75
C GLU A 179 13.29 10.58 -1.89
N LEU A 180 12.88 9.87 -0.85
CA LEU A 180 13.79 9.07 -0.02
C LEU A 180 14.48 7.94 -0.80
N ALA A 181 13.78 7.38 -1.79
CA ALA A 181 14.31 6.37 -2.69
C ALA A 181 15.20 6.96 -3.81
N GLY A 182 15.24 8.29 -3.96
CA GLY A 182 15.96 8.96 -5.04
C GLY A 182 15.32 8.77 -6.42
N LEU A 183 14.02 8.47 -6.46
CA LEU A 183 13.29 8.19 -7.70
C LEU A 183 12.67 9.49 -8.24
N THR A 184 13.22 9.97 -9.37
CA THR A 184 12.77 11.21 -10.02
C THR A 184 11.72 10.98 -11.11
N ASN A 185 11.41 9.73 -11.41
CA ASN A 185 10.48 9.31 -12.46
C ASN A 185 9.09 8.93 -11.92
N VAL A 186 8.78 9.32 -10.67
CA VAL A 186 7.46 9.15 -10.04
C VAL A 186 6.77 10.50 -9.93
N SER A 187 5.55 10.59 -10.45
CA SER A 187 4.69 11.78 -10.34
C SER A 187 3.39 11.42 -9.62
N VAL A 188 2.97 12.25 -8.67
CA VAL A 188 1.85 11.97 -7.77
C VAL A 188 0.64 12.83 -8.11
N TYR A 189 -0.54 12.21 -8.27
CA TYR A 189 -1.78 12.92 -8.62
C TYR A 189 -2.97 12.46 -7.78
N GLN A 190 -3.79 13.42 -7.35
CA GLN A 190 -5.08 13.10 -6.76
C GLN A 190 -6.03 12.63 -7.88
N SER A 191 -6.60 11.43 -7.74
CA SER A 191 -7.51 10.85 -8.73
C SER A 191 -8.44 9.83 -8.06
N ASP A 192 -9.69 9.78 -8.49
CA ASP A 192 -10.54 8.61 -8.29
C ASP A 192 -10.28 7.63 -9.44
N VAL A 193 -9.67 6.49 -9.14
CA VAL A 193 -9.16 5.53 -10.14
C VAL A 193 -8.33 6.29 -11.19
N LEU A 194 -8.76 6.34 -12.46
CA LEU A 194 -8.02 6.96 -13.56
C LEU A 194 -8.68 8.24 -14.09
N THR A 195 -9.63 8.82 -13.34
CA THR A 195 -10.43 9.98 -13.79
C THR A 195 -9.63 11.26 -14.00
N SER A 196 -8.54 11.46 -13.25
CA SER A 196 -7.74 12.69 -13.30
C SER A 196 -6.44 12.56 -14.09
N VAL A 197 -6.21 11.40 -14.73
CA VAL A 197 -5.04 11.15 -15.58
C VAL A 197 -5.49 10.72 -16.96
N GLU A 198 -4.80 11.20 -18.00
CA GLU A 198 -5.15 10.94 -19.40
C GLU A 198 -4.21 9.92 -20.06
N GLY A 199 -4.60 9.45 -21.25
CA GLY A 199 -3.78 8.57 -22.10
C GLY A 199 -3.80 7.10 -21.72
N GLU A 200 -3.05 6.32 -22.48
CA GLU A 200 -2.87 4.88 -22.28
C GLU A 200 -1.61 4.57 -21.46
N PHE A 201 -1.55 3.36 -20.93
CA PHE A 201 -0.46 2.87 -20.09
C PHE A 201 0.06 1.52 -20.58
N ASP A 202 1.39 1.36 -20.50
CA ASP A 202 2.07 0.09 -20.73
C ASP A 202 1.88 -0.87 -19.55
N LEU A 203 1.71 -0.32 -18.34
CA LEU A 203 1.47 -1.06 -17.12
C LEU A 203 0.53 -0.28 -16.20
N ILE A 204 -0.57 -0.92 -15.79
CA ILE A 204 -1.43 -0.46 -14.71
C ILE A 204 -1.24 -1.46 -13.57
N VAL A 205 -0.95 -0.98 -12.37
CA VAL A 205 -0.90 -1.80 -11.16
C VAL A 205 -1.90 -1.28 -10.14
N ALA A 206 -2.49 -2.18 -9.38
CA ALA A 206 -3.42 -1.79 -8.33
C ALA A 206 -3.46 -2.84 -7.20
N ASN A 207 -3.52 -2.34 -5.97
CA ASN A 207 -3.85 -3.10 -4.76
C ASN A 207 -4.95 -2.32 -4.01
N PRO A 208 -6.19 -2.34 -4.51
CA PRO A 208 -7.29 -1.62 -3.88
C PRO A 208 -7.64 -2.21 -2.52
N PRO A 209 -8.33 -1.45 -1.65
CA PRO A 209 -9.01 -2.02 -0.50
C PRO A 209 -10.01 -3.09 -0.95
N TYR A 210 -10.07 -4.21 -0.22
CA TYR A 210 -10.87 -5.39 -0.60
C TYR A 210 -11.64 -6.01 0.57
N MET A 211 -11.71 -5.35 1.73
CA MET A 211 -12.46 -5.82 2.89
C MET A 211 -13.86 -5.19 2.89
N ASN A 212 -14.84 -5.87 3.49
CA ASN A 212 -16.09 -5.22 3.89
C ASN A 212 -15.90 -4.63 5.29
N ASP A 213 -15.72 -3.32 5.35
CA ASP A 213 -15.53 -2.59 6.60
C ASP A 213 -16.79 -1.79 6.98
N ASP A 214 -17.40 -2.12 8.12
CA ASP A 214 -18.59 -1.44 8.67
C ASP A 214 -18.35 0.06 8.90
N SER A 215 -17.09 0.45 9.14
CA SER A 215 -16.69 1.86 9.30
C SER A 215 -16.38 2.57 7.97
N GLN A 216 -16.55 1.89 6.84
CA GLN A 216 -16.27 2.38 5.48
C GLN A 216 -14.90 3.07 5.33
N ARG A 217 -13.88 2.62 6.06
CA ARG A 217 -12.55 3.25 5.98
C ARG A 217 -11.99 3.04 4.58
N ALA A 218 -11.55 4.13 3.95
CA ALA A 218 -11.16 4.13 2.54
C ALA A 218 -9.99 3.16 2.22
N TYR A 219 -9.12 2.84 3.18
CA TYR A 219 -8.03 1.88 3.00
C TYR A 219 -8.42 0.41 3.22
N ARG A 220 -9.67 0.14 3.64
CA ARG A 220 -10.18 -1.23 3.90
C ARG A 220 -11.39 -1.57 3.07
N HIS A 221 -12.34 -0.64 2.93
CA HIS A 221 -13.65 -0.89 2.33
C HIS A 221 -13.57 -0.98 0.80
N GLY A 222 -13.72 -2.17 0.24
CA GLY A 222 -13.72 -2.40 -1.21
C GLY A 222 -15.07 -2.20 -1.91
N GLY A 223 -16.15 -2.02 -1.15
CA GLY A 223 -17.52 -1.88 -1.66
C GLY A 223 -18.13 -3.20 -2.17
N GLY A 224 -19.39 -3.16 -2.60
CA GLY A 224 -20.12 -4.37 -2.98
C GLY A 224 -20.58 -5.19 -1.78
N ALA A 225 -20.96 -6.45 -2.01
CA ALA A 225 -21.46 -7.29 -0.93
C ALA A 225 -20.33 -7.77 -0.01
N LEU A 226 -19.14 -7.98 -0.56
CA LEU A 226 -18.01 -8.63 0.11
C LEU A 226 -16.67 -7.93 -0.12
N GLY A 227 -16.65 -6.69 -0.61
CA GLY A 227 -15.43 -5.92 -0.85
C GLY A 227 -14.92 -5.94 -2.30
N GLU A 228 -15.64 -6.58 -3.23
CA GLU A 228 -15.20 -6.81 -4.61
C GLU A 228 -15.40 -5.64 -5.57
N GLN A 229 -16.31 -4.70 -5.26
CA GLN A 229 -16.82 -3.73 -6.22
C GLN A 229 -15.74 -2.82 -6.81
N LEU A 230 -14.83 -2.30 -5.97
CA LEU A 230 -13.75 -1.44 -6.42
C LEU A 230 -12.76 -2.18 -7.31
N SER A 231 -12.42 -3.43 -6.98
CA SER A 231 -11.54 -4.27 -7.81
C SER A 231 -12.15 -4.53 -9.19
N VAL A 232 -13.46 -4.81 -9.26
CA VAL A 232 -14.17 -4.98 -10.55
C VAL A 232 -14.20 -3.68 -11.35
N ARG A 233 -14.46 -2.55 -10.69
CA ARG A 233 -14.42 -1.22 -11.31
C ARG A 233 -13.04 -0.91 -11.88
N ILE A 234 -11.98 -1.09 -11.09
CA ILE A 234 -10.60 -0.89 -11.53
C ILE A 234 -10.29 -1.76 -12.73
N ALA A 235 -10.67 -3.04 -12.71
CA ALA A 235 -10.48 -3.92 -13.85
C ALA A 235 -11.17 -3.36 -15.10
N GLY A 236 -12.45 -3.02 -15.03
CA GLY A 236 -13.22 -2.48 -16.16
C GLY A 236 -12.69 -1.16 -16.71
N GLU A 237 -12.41 -0.19 -15.85
CA GLU A 237 -11.89 1.13 -16.26
C GLU A 237 -10.47 1.04 -16.82
N SER A 238 -9.67 0.07 -16.36
CA SER A 238 -8.29 -0.12 -16.84
C SER A 238 -8.23 -0.65 -18.27
N LEU A 239 -9.18 -1.50 -18.69
CA LEU A 239 -9.13 -2.16 -20.00
C LEU A 239 -8.97 -1.17 -21.17
N ALA A 240 -9.78 -0.11 -21.18
CA ALA A 240 -9.76 0.93 -22.21
C ALA A 240 -8.55 1.88 -22.10
N ARG A 241 -7.76 1.75 -21.02
CA ARG A 241 -6.59 2.58 -20.71
C ARG A 241 -5.28 1.83 -20.92
N LEU A 242 -5.31 0.56 -21.33
CA LEU A 242 -4.13 -0.19 -21.71
C LEU A 242 -3.70 0.19 -23.12
N ALA A 243 -2.42 0.48 -23.31
CA ALA A 243 -1.82 0.52 -24.64
C ALA A 243 -1.85 -0.89 -25.26
N VAL A 244 -1.70 -1.01 -26.58
CA VAL A 244 -1.53 -2.34 -27.21
C VAL A 244 -0.25 -2.97 -26.68
N GLY A 245 -0.35 -4.20 -26.14
CA GLY A 245 0.71 -4.89 -25.41
C GLY A 245 0.84 -4.46 -23.94
N GLY A 246 0.07 -3.46 -23.50
CA GLY A 246 0.03 -3.02 -22.11
C GLY A 246 -0.75 -3.99 -21.23
N SER A 247 -0.39 -4.04 -19.94
CA SER A 247 -1.03 -4.95 -18.98
C SER A 247 -1.57 -4.26 -17.73
N LEU A 248 -2.67 -4.78 -17.19
CA LEU A 248 -3.14 -4.57 -15.83
C LEU A 248 -2.62 -5.69 -14.93
N LEU A 249 -2.03 -5.36 -13.79
CA LEU A 249 -1.76 -6.25 -12.67
C LEU A 249 -2.60 -5.82 -11.47
N LEU A 250 -3.68 -6.57 -11.22
CA LEU A 250 -4.58 -6.32 -10.11
C LEU A 250 -4.39 -7.38 -9.04
N TYR A 251 -3.87 -6.96 -7.89
CA TYR A 251 -3.80 -7.75 -6.66
C TYR A 251 -5.03 -7.41 -5.82
N THR A 252 -5.76 -8.42 -5.33
CA THR A 252 -6.92 -8.18 -4.46
C THR A 252 -7.15 -9.36 -3.52
N GLY A 253 -7.74 -9.11 -2.36
CA GLY A 253 -8.38 -10.13 -1.55
C GLY A 253 -9.73 -10.52 -2.14
N VAL A 254 -10.16 -11.76 -1.90
CA VAL A 254 -11.45 -12.31 -2.33
C VAL A 254 -12.04 -13.14 -1.21
N ALA A 255 -13.23 -12.76 -0.76
CA ALA A 255 -14.04 -13.58 0.14
C ALA A 255 -14.66 -14.77 -0.62
N MET A 256 -14.14 -15.97 -0.39
CA MET A 256 -14.59 -17.19 -1.06
C MET A 256 -15.85 -17.73 -0.37
N VAL A 257 -16.87 -18.06 -1.16
CA VAL A 257 -18.19 -18.50 -0.65
C VAL A 257 -18.61 -19.79 -1.33
N ALA A 258 -18.76 -20.86 -0.54
CA ALA A 258 -19.14 -22.19 -1.01
C ALA A 258 -18.27 -22.68 -2.18
N GLY A 259 -16.95 -22.47 -2.09
CA GLY A 259 -15.95 -22.77 -3.12
C GLY A 259 -15.98 -21.86 -4.35
N GLY A 260 -16.88 -20.88 -4.39
CA GLY A 260 -16.96 -19.89 -5.47
C GLY A 260 -16.07 -18.67 -5.24
N ASP A 261 -15.66 -18.04 -6.35
CA ASP A 261 -14.86 -16.82 -6.40
C ASP A 261 -15.72 -15.66 -6.96
N PRO A 262 -16.36 -14.85 -6.09
CA PRO A 262 -17.26 -13.80 -6.53
C PRO A 262 -16.59 -12.72 -7.40
N PHE A 263 -15.32 -12.41 -7.12
CA PHE A 263 -14.57 -11.43 -7.89
C PHE A 263 -14.31 -11.91 -9.32
N LEU A 264 -13.83 -13.16 -9.46
CA LEU A 264 -13.56 -13.75 -10.76
C LEU A 264 -14.85 -13.89 -11.60
N GLU A 265 -15.97 -14.31 -10.99
CA GLU A 265 -17.26 -14.37 -11.68
C GLU A 265 -17.73 -12.98 -12.15
N ALA A 266 -17.49 -11.93 -11.37
CA ALA A 266 -17.85 -10.56 -11.74
C ALA A 266 -16.97 -9.97 -12.85
N VAL A 267 -15.67 -10.29 -12.89
CA VAL A 267 -14.74 -9.72 -13.87
C VAL A 267 -14.73 -10.47 -15.20
N LYS A 268 -15.02 -11.78 -15.21
CA LYS A 268 -15.04 -12.62 -16.43
C LYS A 268 -15.83 -12.02 -17.61
N PRO A 269 -17.04 -11.48 -17.43
CA PRO A 269 -17.78 -10.85 -18.53
C PRO A 269 -17.06 -9.65 -19.16
N LEU A 270 -16.30 -8.88 -18.37
CA LEU A 270 -15.53 -7.73 -18.86
C LEU A 270 -14.34 -8.18 -19.73
N LEU A 271 -13.84 -9.39 -19.49
CA LEU A 271 -12.68 -9.98 -20.16
C LEU A 271 -13.07 -10.91 -21.33
N ALA A 272 -14.35 -10.94 -21.71
CA ALA A 272 -14.85 -11.86 -22.73
C ALA A 272 -14.38 -11.52 -24.16
N SER A 273 -13.91 -10.30 -24.41
CA SER A 273 -13.39 -9.91 -25.71
C SER A 273 -12.03 -10.56 -25.99
N ASP A 274 -11.86 -11.08 -27.20
CA ASP A 274 -10.59 -11.54 -27.78
C ASP A 274 -9.57 -10.40 -28.01
N ALA A 275 -9.93 -9.16 -27.67
CA ALA A 275 -8.98 -8.06 -27.55
C ALA A 275 -8.04 -8.19 -26.34
N TYR A 276 -8.39 -9.04 -25.35
CA TYR A 276 -7.62 -9.18 -24.12
C TYR A 276 -7.20 -10.63 -23.87
N GLY A 277 -5.93 -10.83 -23.54
CA GLY A 277 -5.43 -12.06 -22.94
C GLY A 277 -5.33 -11.89 -21.44
N TRP A 278 -5.69 -12.89 -20.64
CA TRP A 278 -5.63 -12.77 -19.19
C TRP A 278 -5.23 -14.05 -18.49
N THR A 279 -4.64 -13.91 -17.31
CA THR A 279 -4.35 -15.00 -16.38
C THR A 279 -4.87 -14.63 -15.00
N TYR A 280 -5.25 -15.65 -14.24
CA TYR A 280 -5.73 -15.49 -12.88
C TYR A 280 -5.04 -16.52 -11.99
N ARG A 281 -4.48 -16.06 -10.87
CA ARG A 281 -3.73 -16.91 -9.94
C ARG A 281 -4.17 -16.62 -8.52
N GLU A 282 -4.46 -17.67 -7.78
CA GLU A 282 -4.53 -17.60 -6.32
C GLU A 282 -3.09 -17.58 -5.78
N LEU A 283 -2.74 -16.52 -5.07
CA LEU A 283 -1.39 -16.29 -4.54
C LEU A 283 -1.25 -16.79 -3.10
N ASP A 284 -2.30 -16.59 -2.31
CA ASP A 284 -2.39 -17.06 -0.94
C ASP A 284 -3.81 -17.58 -0.71
N PRO A 285 -3.98 -18.88 -0.42
CA PRO A 285 -5.31 -19.46 -0.30
C PRO A 285 -6.06 -18.98 0.94
N ASP A 286 -5.37 -18.52 1.99
CA ASP A 286 -6.05 -18.20 3.25
C ASP A 286 -5.30 -17.12 4.04
N VAL A 287 -5.85 -15.91 4.00
CA VAL A 287 -5.36 -14.75 4.72
C VAL A 287 -6.46 -14.18 5.61
N PHE A 288 -6.06 -13.45 6.65
CA PHE A 288 -6.98 -12.70 7.50
C PHE A 288 -8.12 -13.52 8.09
N GLY A 289 -7.85 -14.75 8.53
CA GLY A 289 -8.88 -15.59 9.18
C GLY A 289 -9.56 -14.90 10.37
N GLU A 290 -8.88 -13.97 11.05
CA GLU A 290 -9.46 -13.14 12.12
C GLU A 290 -10.57 -12.19 11.65
N GLU A 291 -10.66 -11.90 10.36
CA GLU A 291 -11.69 -11.02 9.79
C GLU A 291 -13.02 -11.75 9.60
N LEU A 292 -13.02 -13.09 9.56
CA LEU A 292 -14.24 -13.90 9.44
C LEU A 292 -15.15 -13.80 10.67
N ASP A 293 -14.63 -13.34 11.81
CA ASP A 293 -15.41 -13.09 13.02
C ASP A 293 -16.29 -11.81 12.91
N LYS A 294 -16.14 -11.03 11.83
CA LYS A 294 -16.85 -9.76 11.66
C LYS A 294 -18.22 -9.93 10.99
N PRO A 295 -19.18 -9.04 11.28
CA PRO A 295 -20.46 -9.01 10.58
C PRO A 295 -20.29 -8.94 9.06
N GLY A 296 -21.16 -9.64 8.33
CA GLY A 296 -21.14 -9.69 6.85
C GLY A 296 -20.29 -10.81 6.25
N TYR A 297 -19.45 -11.49 7.06
CA TYR A 297 -18.62 -12.62 6.63
C TYR A 297 -19.22 -13.99 6.99
N GLU A 298 -20.48 -14.07 7.45
CA GLU A 298 -21.07 -15.30 7.99
C GLU A 298 -21.14 -16.47 7.00
N ARG A 299 -21.08 -16.15 5.70
CA ARG A 299 -21.11 -17.13 4.60
C ARG A 299 -19.75 -17.34 3.93
N VAL A 300 -18.73 -16.61 4.36
CA VAL A 300 -17.39 -16.64 3.78
C VAL A 300 -16.60 -17.77 4.44
N GLU A 301 -16.05 -18.66 3.61
CA GLU A 301 -15.30 -19.82 4.09
C GLU A 301 -13.83 -19.49 4.36
N ARG A 302 -13.26 -18.61 3.53
CA ARG A 302 -11.87 -18.11 3.61
C ARG A 302 -11.73 -16.83 2.82
N ILE A 303 -10.70 -16.04 3.11
CA ILE A 303 -10.32 -14.89 2.28
C ILE A 303 -9.03 -15.29 1.55
N ALA A 304 -9.10 -15.38 0.23
CA ALA A 304 -7.95 -15.64 -0.61
C ALA A 304 -7.31 -14.33 -1.04
N VAL A 305 -6.03 -14.36 -1.41
CA VAL A 305 -5.39 -13.33 -2.20
C VAL A 305 -5.19 -13.83 -3.61
N VAL A 306 -5.54 -13.00 -4.59
CA VAL A 306 -5.43 -13.33 -6.01
C VAL A 306 -4.68 -12.25 -6.79
N ALA A 307 -4.14 -12.63 -7.94
CA ALA A 307 -3.64 -11.73 -8.96
C ALA A 307 -4.34 -11.99 -10.30
N LEU A 308 -4.99 -10.96 -10.82
CA LEU A 308 -5.47 -10.90 -12.19
C LEU A 308 -4.44 -10.14 -13.04
N THR A 309 -3.95 -10.77 -14.10
CA THR A 309 -3.16 -10.11 -15.14
C THR A 309 -3.99 -10.04 -16.42
N VAL A 310 -4.20 -8.85 -16.96
CA VAL A 310 -4.88 -8.66 -18.25
C VAL A 310 -3.94 -7.93 -19.19
N THR A 311 -3.82 -8.37 -20.44
CA THR A 311 -2.99 -7.73 -21.46
C THR A 311 -3.84 -7.42 -22.69
N ARG A 312 -3.75 -6.19 -23.20
CA ARG A 312 -4.42 -5.80 -24.44
C ARG A 312 -3.63 -6.32 -25.63
N LEU A 313 -4.25 -7.14 -26.46
CA LEU A 313 -3.63 -7.80 -27.62
C LEU A 313 -3.78 -7.00 -28.92
N ARG A 314 -4.78 -6.11 -29.00
CA ARG A 314 -5.13 -5.31 -30.18
C ARG A 314 -5.88 -4.04 -29.81
#